data_AF-A0A7V3AHM5-F1
#
_entry.id   AF-A0A7V3AHM5-F1
#
_cell.length_a   1.000
_cell.length_b   1.000
_cell.length_c   1.000
_cell.angle_alpha   90.00
_cell.angle_beta   90.00
_cell.angle_gamma   90.00
#
_symmetry.space_group_name_H-M   'P 1'
#
loop_
_entity.id
_entity.type
_entity.pdbx_description
1 polymer ?
#
loop_
_entity_poly.entity_id
_entity_poly.type
_entity_poly.pdbx_seq_one_letter_code
_entity_poly.pdbx_strand_id
1 'polypeptide(L)'
;MPGTRLTRVLAQMGAGVTGWYRDPIPPGGRKRPGPPPAEFRGRYNTKRPHWALLPTIGGDPVTPEDVYARGVAIQIPRWQAWAKSAKAHLDRLLAAEERAVS
;
A
#
# COMPACT_ATOMS: atom_id res chain seq x y z
N MET A 1 18.07 6.65 -36.75
CA MET A 1 17.81 7.87 -35.96
C MET A 1 17.96 7.51 -34.48
N PRO A 2 19.07 7.87 -33.81
CA PRO A 2 19.26 7.52 -32.41
C PRO A 2 18.35 8.36 -31.53
N GLY A 3 17.54 7.68 -30.70
CA GLY A 3 16.53 8.25 -29.83
C GLY A 3 17.06 9.37 -28.94
N THR A 4 16.67 10.59 -29.28
CA THR A 4 16.76 11.73 -28.38
C THR A 4 15.96 11.35 -27.13
N ARG A 5 16.66 11.03 -26.03
CA ARG A 5 16.03 10.66 -24.75
C ARG A 5 14.95 11.69 -24.45
N LEU A 6 13.70 11.23 -24.39
CA LEU A 6 12.47 12.00 -24.15
C LEU A 6 12.65 13.06 -23.04
N THR A 7 13.45 12.75 -22.03
CA THR A 7 13.87 13.64 -20.94
C THR A 7 14.54 14.94 -21.38
N ARG A 8 15.36 14.92 -22.44
CA ARG A 8 16.07 16.12 -22.93
C ARG A 8 15.12 17.10 -23.62
N VAL A 9 14.17 16.56 -24.38
CA VAL A 9 13.11 17.34 -25.05
C VAL A 9 12.17 17.96 -24.01
N LEU A 10 11.76 17.20 -23.00
CA LEU A 10 10.92 17.69 -21.90
C LEU A 10 11.60 18.82 -21.10
N ALA A 11 12.90 18.68 -20.79
CA ALA A 11 13.66 19.72 -20.10
C ALA A 11 13.74 21.04 -20.89
N GLN A 12 13.88 20.95 -22.22
CA GLN A 12 13.99 22.12 -23.09
C GLN A 12 12.67 22.86 -23.29
N MET A 13 11.53 22.17 -23.12
CA MET A 13 10.19 22.76 -23.17
C MET A 13 9.77 23.45 -21.85
N GLY A 14 10.67 23.57 -20.87
CA GLY A 14 10.36 24.23 -19.59
C GLY A 14 9.35 23.47 -18.73
N ALA A 15 9.00 22.24 -19.11
CA ALA A 15 8.26 21.29 -18.28
C ALA A 15 9.20 20.82 -17.16
N GLY A 16 9.46 21.71 -16.20
CA GLY A 16 10.27 21.44 -15.02
C GLY A 16 9.77 20.17 -14.37
N VAL A 17 10.63 19.14 -14.41
CA VAL A 17 10.63 17.90 -13.62
C VAL A 17 9.41 17.75 -12.70
N THR A 18 8.29 17.30 -13.27
CA THR A 18 7.22 16.74 -12.44
C THR A 18 7.84 15.61 -11.63
N GLY A 19 7.43 15.42 -10.38
CA GLY A 19 8.05 14.43 -9.47
C GLY A 19 8.11 12.99 -10.02
N TRP A 20 7.36 12.72 -11.08
CA TRP A 20 7.38 11.50 -11.89
C TRP A 20 8.68 11.27 -12.68
N TYR A 21 9.44 12.32 -13.02
CA TYR A 21 10.69 12.27 -13.78
C TYR A 21 11.87 12.85 -12.98
N ARG A 22 12.01 12.45 -11.72
CA ARG A 22 13.13 12.89 -10.88
C ARG A 22 14.45 12.30 -11.38
N ASP A 23 15.53 13.08 -11.29
CA ASP A 23 16.88 12.57 -11.54
C ASP A 23 17.20 11.37 -10.62
N PRO A 24 18.01 10.41 -11.09
CA PRO A 24 18.47 9.30 -10.24
C PRO A 24 19.12 9.82 -8.96
N ILE A 25 18.73 9.29 -7.81
CA ILE A 25 19.33 9.64 -6.52
C ILE A 25 20.83 9.30 -6.57
N PRO A 26 21.73 10.25 -6.28
CA PRO A 26 23.17 10.02 -6.28
C PRO A 26 23.57 8.83 -5.39
N PRO A 27 24.62 8.08 -5.75
CA PRO A 27 25.18 7.07 -4.87
C PRO A 27 25.58 7.73 -3.53
N GLY A 28 25.06 7.21 -2.42
CA GLY A 28 25.21 7.81 -1.08
C GLY A 28 24.00 8.62 -0.57
N GLY A 29 23.11 9.09 -1.45
CA GLY A 29 21.88 9.78 -1.08
C GLY A 29 20.67 8.85 -0.89
N ARG A 30 20.83 7.55 -1.15
CA ARG A 30 19.75 6.57 -1.01
C ARG A 30 19.51 6.28 0.46
N LYS A 31 18.24 6.36 0.90
CA LYS A 31 17.84 5.87 2.22
C LYS A 31 18.27 4.40 2.36
N ARG A 32 18.71 4.02 3.56
CA ARG A 32 19.04 2.62 3.86
C ARG A 32 17.85 1.73 3.47
N PRO A 33 18.09 0.58 2.83
CA PRO A 33 17.01 -0.34 2.50
C PRO A 33 16.26 -0.68 3.79
N GLY A 34 14.93 -0.84 3.66
CA GLY A 34 14.11 -1.29 4.77
C GLY A 34 14.56 -2.67 5.29
N PRO A 35 14.04 -3.08 6.46
CA PRO A 35 14.31 -4.42 6.97
C PRO A 35 13.90 -5.50 5.97
N PRO A 36 14.53 -6.68 5.99
CA PRO A 36 14.14 -7.80 5.16
C PRO A 36 12.65 -8.15 5.34
N PRO A 37 11.95 -8.67 4.30
CA PRO A 37 10.52 -8.94 4.36
C PRO A 37 10.10 -9.84 5.54
N ALA A 38 10.91 -10.83 5.90
CA ALA A 38 10.65 -11.71 7.04
C ALA A 38 10.68 -10.96 8.38
N GLU A 39 11.68 -10.10 8.59
CA GLU A 39 11.78 -9.27 9.80
C GLU A 39 10.62 -8.27 9.87
N PHE A 40 10.32 -7.62 8.75
CA PHE A 40 9.20 -6.70 8.65
C PHE A 40 7.88 -7.40 9.00
N ARG A 41 7.62 -8.57 8.42
CA ARG A 41 6.42 -9.39 8.68
C ARG A 41 6.30 -9.72 10.17
N GLY A 42 7.39 -10.19 10.78
CA GLY A 42 7.40 -10.50 12.21
C GLY A 42 7.04 -9.29 13.05
N ARG A 43 7.73 -8.16 12.85
CA ARG A 43 7.50 -6.92 13.61
C ARG A 43 6.10 -6.36 13.41
N TYR A 44 5.58 -6.39 12.18
CA TYR A 44 4.26 -5.87 11.85
C TYR A 44 3.16 -6.67 12.56
N ASN A 45 3.26 -8.00 12.56
CA ASN A 45 2.21 -8.84 13.11
C ASN A 45 2.21 -8.89 14.65
N THR A 46 3.39 -8.83 15.29
CA THR A 46 3.50 -9.11 16.74
C THR A 46 3.81 -7.91 17.61
N LYS A 47 4.36 -6.82 17.04
CA LYS A 47 4.82 -5.65 17.83
C LYS A 47 4.13 -4.35 17.47
N ARG A 48 3.43 -4.27 16.34
CA ARG A 48 2.81 -3.04 15.86
C ARG A 48 1.30 -3.12 16.03
N PRO A 49 0.76 -2.51 17.10
CA PRO A 49 -0.66 -2.28 17.20
C PRO A 49 -1.19 -1.61 15.95
N HIS A 50 -2.30 -2.12 15.43
CA HIS A 50 -2.90 -1.58 14.23
C HIS A 50 -4.10 -0.73 14.62
N TRP A 51 -4.10 0.54 14.22
CA TRP A 51 -5.08 1.55 14.64
C TRP A 51 -6.56 1.15 14.42
N ALA A 52 -6.84 0.26 13.46
CA ALA A 52 -8.19 -0.22 13.18
C ALA A 52 -8.62 -1.44 14.03
N LEU A 53 -7.71 -2.03 14.81
CA LEU A 53 -7.96 -3.21 15.64
C LEU A 53 -8.25 -2.79 17.08
N LEU A 54 -9.38 -2.12 17.29
CA LEU A 54 -9.82 -1.68 18.61
C LEU A 54 -10.59 -2.82 19.31
N PRO A 55 -10.20 -3.25 20.52
CA PRO A 55 -10.91 -4.29 21.26
C PRO A 55 -12.37 -3.92 21.53
N THR A 56 -13.26 -4.91 21.56
CA THR A 56 -14.69 -4.71 21.81
C THR A 56 -14.96 -4.10 23.18
N ILE A 57 -14.15 -4.45 24.18
CA ILE A 57 -14.21 -3.95 25.55
C ILE A 57 -13.65 -2.52 25.70
N GLY A 58 -13.15 -1.91 24.62
CA GLY A 58 -12.42 -0.65 24.65
C GLY A 58 -10.94 -0.81 25.02
N GLY A 59 -10.21 0.29 25.05
CA GLY A 59 -8.77 0.32 25.33
C GLY A 59 -7.91 0.60 24.09
N ASP A 60 -6.61 0.35 24.23
CA ASP A 60 -5.63 0.59 23.17
C ASP A 60 -5.78 -0.39 22.00
N PRO A 61 -5.41 0.02 20.77
CA PRO A 61 -5.38 -0.90 19.63
C PRO A 61 -4.48 -2.12 19.90
N VAL A 62 -4.87 -3.27 19.38
CA VAL A 62 -4.12 -4.52 19.51
C VAL A 62 -3.37 -4.88 18.23
N THR A 63 -2.51 -5.89 18.31
CA THR A 63 -1.71 -6.35 17.17
C THR A 63 -2.50 -7.28 16.26
N PRO A 64 -2.09 -7.45 14.99
CA PRO A 64 -2.67 -8.45 14.11
C PRO A 64 -2.62 -9.88 14.69
N GLU A 65 -1.56 -10.23 15.42
CA GLU A 65 -1.45 -11.52 16.09
C GLU A 65 -2.54 -11.71 17.17
N ASP A 66 -2.81 -10.68 17.96
CA ASP A 66 -3.87 -10.74 18.98
C ASP A 66 -5.24 -11.05 18.37
N VAL A 67 -5.55 -10.43 17.24
CA VAL A 67 -6.86 -10.63 16.57
C VAL A 67 -6.92 -11.96 15.85
N TYR A 68 -5.97 -12.23 14.96
CA TYR A 68 -6.08 -13.37 14.03
C TYR A 68 -5.58 -14.69 14.60
N ALA A 69 -4.58 -14.66 15.48
CA ALA A 69 -4.04 -15.88 16.09
C ALA A 69 -4.61 -16.13 17.49
N ARG A 70 -4.81 -15.07 18.29
CA ARG A 70 -5.30 -15.19 19.67
C ARG A 70 -6.81 -14.94 19.81
N GLY A 71 -7.50 -14.55 18.74
CA GLY A 71 -8.96 -14.45 18.70
C GLY A 71 -9.54 -13.25 19.47
N VAL A 72 -8.77 -12.18 19.70
CA VAL A 72 -9.28 -10.98 20.37
C VAL A 72 -10.38 -10.34 19.52
N ALA A 73 -11.58 -10.26 20.10
CA ALA A 73 -12.74 -9.64 19.44
C ALA A 73 -12.56 -8.12 19.34
N ILE A 74 -12.66 -7.60 18.11
CA ILE A 74 -12.56 -6.17 17.82
C ILE A 74 -13.90 -5.56 17.43
N GLN A 75 -14.01 -4.25 17.60
CA GLN A 75 -15.10 -3.48 17.02
C GLN A 75 -14.97 -3.47 15.50
N ILE A 76 -16.11 -3.59 14.80
CA ILE A 76 -16.18 -3.43 13.35
C ILE A 76 -15.90 -1.96 13.01
N PRO A 77 -14.83 -1.65 12.26
CA PRO A 77 -14.54 -0.27 11.89
C PRO A 77 -15.64 0.30 10.99
N ARG A 78 -16.02 1.57 11.21
CA ARG A 78 -17.09 2.25 10.44
C ARG A 78 -16.90 2.17 8.92
N TRP A 79 -15.66 2.20 8.46
CA TRP A 79 -15.32 2.13 7.04
C TRP A 79 -15.40 0.72 6.45
N GLN A 80 -15.51 -0.34 7.26
CA GLN A 80 -15.49 -1.73 6.79
C GLN A 80 -16.67 -2.03 5.85
N ALA A 81 -17.85 -1.44 6.11
CA ALA A 81 -19.00 -1.60 5.22
C ALA A 81 -18.71 -1.02 3.82
N TRP A 82 -18.11 0.17 3.76
CA TRP A 82 -17.67 0.77 2.50
C TRP A 82 -16.63 -0.10 1.79
N ALA A 83 -15.63 -0.62 2.51
CA ALA A 83 -14.60 -1.47 1.92
C ALA A 83 -15.19 -2.78 1.33
N LYS A 84 -16.17 -3.40 2.02
CA LYS A 84 -16.87 -4.58 1.50
C LYS A 84 -17.63 -4.27 0.21
N SER A 85 -18.36 -3.15 0.17
CA SER A 85 -19.09 -2.73 -1.02
C SER A 85 -18.17 -2.37 -2.18
N ALA A 86 -17.05 -1.70 -1.91
CA ALA A 86 -16.04 -1.37 -2.91
C ALA A 86 -15.41 -2.63 -3.51
N LYS A 87 -15.04 -3.62 -2.67
CA LYS A 87 -14.56 -4.92 -3.15
C LYS A 87 -15.60 -5.64 -4.01
N ALA A 88 -16.86 -5.68 -3.59
CA ALA A 88 -17.92 -6.32 -4.37
C ALA A 88 -18.17 -5.63 -5.73
N HIS A 89 -17.95 -4.32 -5.82
CA HIS A 89 -17.99 -3.62 -7.11
C HIS A 89 -16.79 -3.98 -7.99
N LEU A 90 -15.57 -3.98 -7.42
CA LEU A 90 -14.35 -4.37 -8.14
C LEU A 90 -14.44 -5.82 -8.67
N ASP A 91 -14.90 -6.75 -7.84
CA ASP A 91 -15.05 -8.16 -8.22
C ASP A 91 -16.02 -8.33 -9.41
N ARG A 92 -17.09 -7.52 -9.46
CA ARG A 92 -18.02 -7.51 -10.62
C ARG A 92 -17.36 -6.98 -11.89
N LEU A 93 -16.53 -5.94 -11.79
CA LEU A 93 -15.80 -5.40 -12.95
C LEU A 93 -14.77 -6.39 -13.48
N LEU A 94 -13.99 -7.01 -12.58
CA LEU A 94 -13.00 -8.02 -12.96
C LEU A 94 -13.65 -9.25 -13.62
N ALA A 95 -14.78 -9.71 -13.08
CA ALA A 95 -15.54 -10.80 -13.70
C ALA A 95 -16.13 -10.43 -15.07
N ALA A 96 -16.49 -9.16 -15.28
CA ALA A 96 -16.96 -8.68 -16.57
C ALA A 96 -15.82 -8.59 -17.59
N GLU A 97 -14.64 -8.13 -17.18
CA GLU A 97 -13.42 -8.10 -18.00
C GLU A 97 -13.01 -9.51 -18.43
N GLU A 98 -12.94 -10.46 -17.51
CA GLU A 98 -12.59 -11.86 -17.80
C GLU A 98 -13.55 -12.48 -18.84
N ARG A 99 -14.85 -12.18 -18.74
CA ARG A 99 -15.86 -12.62 -19.71
C ARG A 99 -15.76 -11.93 -21.08
N ALA A 100 -15.23 -10.72 -21.15
CA ALA A 100 -15.08 -9.99 -22.41
C ALA A 100 -13.83 -10.44 -23.20
N VAL A 101 -12.90 -11.10 -22.52
CA VAL A 101 -11.63 -11.60 -23.09
C VAL A 101 -11.72 -13.09 -23.50
N SER A 102 -12.66 -13.86 -22.94
CA SER A 102 -13.04 -15.21 -23.40
C SER A 102 -14.01 -15.17 -24.58
#